data_AF-A0A5C6RNW9-F1
#
_entry.id   AF-A0A5C6RNW9-F1
#
_cell.length_a   1.000
_cell.length_b   1.000
_cell.length_c   1.000
_cell.angle_alpha   90.00
_cell.angle_beta   90.00
_cell.angle_gamma   90.00
#
_symmetry.space_group_name_H-M   'P 1'
#
loop_
_entity.id
_entity.type
_entity.pdbx_description
1 polymer ?
#
loop_
_entity_poly.entity_id
_entity_poly.type
_entity_poly.pdbx_seq_one_letter_code
_entity_poly.pdbx_strand_id
1 'polypeptide(L)'
;MRQLTNWIVRGAEFLAGMAMLAMFATFILQITIRYTARLDWLAQSMPFLDASRYGWTLEFCLALWVWIVFFGNATIVRDRDHVTFDILYNVVRPNTRKVFAIVAGLAIAICFLLSVLPTWDKFHILRLKQTATLKQLLGDWVRMRDVYSIYIFFLVVVGLRYAWRVVEVIRHGAEPEADHHMQLAEDMSDDYHGVDPK
;
A
#
# COMPACT_ATOMS: atom_id res chain seq x y z
N MET A 1 -20.58 -7.89 13.22
CA MET A 1 -19.16 -7.72 12.81
C MET A 1 -18.99 -7.22 11.37
N ARG A 2 -19.64 -7.81 10.35
CA ARG A 2 -19.47 -7.40 8.94
C ARG A 2 -19.73 -5.91 8.65
N GLN A 3 -20.73 -5.29 9.28
CA GLN A 3 -21.00 -3.87 9.09
C GLN A 3 -19.84 -2.99 9.59
N LEU A 4 -19.30 -3.26 10.78
CA LEU A 4 -18.20 -2.49 11.36
C LEU A 4 -16.94 -2.55 10.48
N THR A 5 -16.62 -3.74 9.95
CA THR A 5 -15.50 -3.93 9.01
C THR A 5 -15.72 -3.12 7.74
N ASN A 6 -16.92 -3.11 7.17
CA ASN A 6 -17.22 -2.33 5.97
C ASN A 6 -17.07 -0.82 6.21
N TRP A 7 -17.48 -0.31 7.38
CA TRP A 7 -17.27 1.09 7.75
C TRP A 7 -15.79 1.44 7.87
N ILE A 8 -14.98 0.57 8.47
CA ILE A 8 -13.53 0.77 8.59
C ILE A 8 -12.86 0.78 7.21
N VAL A 9 -13.20 -0.19 6.34
CA VAL A 9 -12.67 -0.26 4.97
C VAL A 9 -13.04 0.99 4.18
N ARG A 10 -14.30 1.43 4.26
CA ARG A 10 -14.75 2.63 3.56
C ARG A 10 -14.07 3.91 4.07
N GLY A 11 -13.80 3.97 5.38
CA GLY A 11 -13.01 5.03 5.99
C GLY A 11 -11.56 5.03 5.50
N ALA A 12 -10.95 3.85 5.37
CA ALA A 12 -9.61 3.71 4.82
C ALA A 12 -9.56 4.10 3.32
N GLU A 13 -10.52 3.65 2.51
CA GLU A 13 -10.65 4.04 1.11
C GLU A 13 -10.81 5.57 0.96
N PHE A 14 -11.63 6.19 1.80
CA PHE A 14 -11.79 7.64 1.82
C PHE A 14 -10.48 8.37 2.18
N LEU A 15 -9.78 7.92 3.22
CA LEU A 15 -8.51 8.53 3.64
C LEU A 15 -7.44 8.40 2.56
N ALA A 16 -7.33 7.24 1.92
CA ALA A 16 -6.42 7.03 0.79
C ALA A 16 -6.78 7.89 -0.42
N GLY A 17 -8.08 8.01 -0.74
CA GLY A 17 -8.58 8.89 -1.79
C GLY A 17 -8.26 10.35 -1.52
N MET A 18 -8.41 10.82 -0.28
CA MET A 18 -8.04 12.17 0.12
C MET A 18 -6.54 12.42 0.05
N ALA A 19 -5.71 11.45 0.46
CA ALA A 19 -4.26 11.56 0.34
C ALA A 19 -3.84 11.62 -1.14
N MET A 20 -4.46 10.82 -2.01
CA MET A 20 -4.23 10.85 -3.46
C MET A 20 -4.66 12.19 -4.08
N LEU A 21 -5.81 12.73 -3.68
CA LEU A 21 -6.27 14.06 -4.12
C LEU A 21 -5.29 15.16 -3.70
N ALA A 22 -4.79 15.11 -2.46
CA ALA A 22 -3.80 16.06 -1.96
C ALA A 22 -2.48 15.99 -2.75
N MET A 23 -2.03 14.77 -3.06
CA MET A 23 -0.84 14.55 -3.88
C MET A 23 -1.05 15.11 -5.29
N PHE A 24 -2.19 14.84 -5.91
CA PHE A 24 -2.56 15.37 -7.22
C PHE A 24 -2.62 16.91 -7.23
N ALA A 25 -3.28 17.53 -6.26
CA ALA A 25 -3.34 18.99 -6.13
C ALA A 25 -1.94 19.61 -5.98
N THR A 26 -1.06 18.95 -5.22
CA THR A 26 0.35 19.38 -5.06
C THR A 26 1.12 19.24 -6.37
N PHE A 27 0.86 18.20 -7.16
CA PHE A 27 1.44 18.05 -8.50
C PHE A 27 0.99 19.16 -9.47
N ILE A 28 -0.30 19.50 -9.47
CA ILE A 28 -0.81 20.61 -10.29
C ILE A 28 -0.11 21.92 -9.89
N LEU A 29 0.02 22.18 -8.58
CA LEU A 29 0.76 23.33 -8.07
C LEU A 29 2.23 23.33 -8.58
N GLN A 30 2.94 22.20 -8.52
CA GLN A 30 4.30 22.07 -9.05
C GLN A 30 4.39 22.39 -10.54
N ILE A 31 3.44 21.90 -11.32
CA ILE A 31 3.34 22.17 -12.76
C ILE A 31 3.15 23.67 -12.98
N THR A 32 2.16 24.29 -12.30
CA THR A 32 1.89 25.73 -12.40
C THR A 32 3.14 26.55 -12.09
N ILE A 33 3.82 26.28 -10.97
CA ILE A 33 5.03 27.00 -10.58
C ILE A 33 6.14 26.82 -11.62
N ARG A 34 6.37 25.58 -12.07
CA ARG A 34 7.43 25.28 -13.06
C ARG A 34 7.22 26.01 -14.38
N TYR A 35 5.97 26.17 -14.82
CA TYR A 35 5.66 26.90 -16.04
C TYR A 35 5.67 28.41 -15.83
N THR A 36 5.08 28.92 -14.75
CA THR A 36 5.09 30.35 -14.44
C THR A 36 6.50 30.90 -14.23
N ALA A 37 7.39 30.13 -13.59
CA ALA A 37 8.78 30.52 -13.39
C ALA A 37 9.60 30.61 -14.69
N ARG A 38 9.13 30.05 -15.81
CA ARG A 38 9.74 30.24 -17.14
C ARG A 38 9.26 31.50 -17.87
N LEU A 39 8.18 32.13 -17.41
CA LEU A 39 7.65 33.36 -17.99
C LEU A 39 8.13 34.55 -17.15
N ASP A 40 9.28 35.13 -17.55
CA ASP A 40 9.96 36.20 -16.81
C ASP A 40 9.04 37.40 -16.49
N TRP A 41 8.12 37.75 -17.41
CA TRP A 41 7.16 38.85 -17.23
C TRP A 41 6.08 38.57 -16.18
N LEU A 42 5.67 37.30 -16.05
CA LEU A 42 4.63 36.87 -15.12
C LEU A 42 5.20 36.68 -13.71
N ALA A 43 6.45 36.19 -13.63
CA ALA A 43 7.19 36.04 -12.38
C ALA A 43 7.45 37.39 -11.68
N GLN A 44 7.70 38.46 -12.45
CA GLN A 44 7.87 39.82 -11.90
C GLN A 44 6.54 40.43 -11.43
N SER A 45 5.43 40.10 -12.08
CA SER A 45 4.10 40.65 -11.73
C SER A 45 3.48 39.95 -10.51
N MET A 46 3.85 38.69 -10.25
CA MET A 46 3.25 37.86 -9.20
C MET A 46 4.34 37.26 -8.28
N PRO A 47 4.85 38.02 -7.30
CA PRO A 47 5.97 37.61 -6.43
C PRO A 47 5.66 36.42 -5.51
N PHE A 48 4.41 35.96 -5.45
CA PHE A 48 4.02 34.74 -4.73
C PHE A 48 4.28 33.45 -5.52
N LEU A 49 4.49 33.51 -6.84
CA LEU A 49 4.77 32.36 -7.71
C LEU A 49 6.27 32.04 -7.85
N ASP A 50 7.10 32.62 -6.98
CA ASP A 50 8.54 32.40 -6.94
C ASP A 50 8.88 30.93 -6.62
N ALA A 51 9.53 30.25 -7.57
CA ALA A 51 9.88 28.83 -7.47
C ALA A 51 10.74 28.48 -6.25
N SER A 52 11.52 29.45 -5.72
CA SER A 52 12.36 29.25 -4.53
C SER A 52 11.55 28.92 -3.26
N ARG A 53 10.27 29.31 -3.20
CA ARG A 53 9.40 29.15 -2.04
C ARG A 53 8.63 27.83 -2.00
N TYR A 54 8.76 27.00 -3.04
CA TYR A 54 7.94 25.79 -3.20
C TYR A 54 8.72 24.47 -3.13
N GLY A 55 9.95 24.49 -2.60
CA GLY A 55 10.72 23.26 -2.32
C GLY A 55 9.97 22.25 -1.44
N TRP A 56 9.09 22.74 -0.56
CA TRP A 56 8.22 21.92 0.31
C TRP A 56 7.26 21.01 -0.47
N THR A 57 6.85 21.39 -1.68
CA THR A 57 5.88 20.61 -2.48
C THR A 57 6.44 19.23 -2.83
N LEU A 58 7.75 19.14 -3.07
CA LEU A 58 8.42 17.89 -3.40
C LEU A 58 8.53 17.00 -2.17
N GLU A 59 8.98 17.55 -1.03
CA GLU A 59 9.00 16.82 0.25
C GLU A 59 7.60 16.35 0.65
N PHE A 60 6.57 17.18 0.43
CA PHE A 60 5.18 16.85 0.73
C PHE A 60 4.64 15.73 -0.16
N CYS A 61 4.86 15.81 -1.47
CA CYS A 61 4.51 14.73 -2.39
C CYS A 61 5.20 13.43 -2.01
N LEU A 62 6.49 13.47 -1.61
CA LEU A 62 7.21 12.27 -1.19
C LEU A 62 6.62 11.69 0.10
N ALA A 63 6.28 12.54 1.07
CA ALA A 63 5.65 12.11 2.32
C ALA A 63 4.28 11.50 2.09
N LEU A 64 3.43 12.14 1.28
CA LEU A 64 2.13 11.62 0.88
C LEU A 64 2.27 10.30 0.11
N TRP A 65 3.25 10.19 -0.78
CA TRP A 65 3.52 8.97 -1.53
C TRP A 65 3.84 7.79 -0.60
N VAL A 66 4.78 7.97 0.33
CA VAL A 66 5.12 6.96 1.35
C VAL A 66 3.88 6.55 2.13
N TRP A 67 3.08 7.53 2.55
CA TRP A 67 1.83 7.30 3.27
C TRP A 67 0.83 6.49 2.45
N ILE A 68 0.55 6.88 1.20
CA ILE A 68 -0.40 6.20 0.33
C ILE A 68 0.04 4.76 0.06
N VAL A 69 1.33 4.54 -0.23
CA VAL A 69 1.86 3.20 -0.53
C VAL A 69 1.71 2.28 0.67
N PHE A 70 2.20 2.68 1.85
CA PHE A 70 2.14 1.82 3.03
C PHE A 70 0.73 1.66 3.58
N PHE A 71 -0.05 2.75 3.62
CA PHE A 71 -1.43 2.71 4.10
C PHE A 71 -2.32 1.88 3.17
N GLY A 72 -2.20 2.09 1.86
CA GLY A 72 -2.94 1.33 0.85
C GLY A 72 -2.62 -0.16 0.92
N ASN A 73 -1.34 -0.52 1.00
CA ASN A 73 -0.92 -1.91 1.09
C ASN A 73 -1.35 -2.59 2.41
N ALA A 74 -1.40 -1.84 3.51
CA ALA A 74 -1.87 -2.36 4.79
C ALA A 74 -3.41 -2.55 4.86
N THR A 75 -4.19 -1.76 4.13
CA THR A 75 -5.65 -1.67 4.37
C THR A 75 -6.53 -1.98 3.16
N ILE A 76 -6.15 -1.58 1.95
CA ILE A 76 -7.00 -1.61 0.76
C ILE A 76 -6.67 -2.80 -0.15
N VAL A 77 -5.38 -3.10 -0.31
CA VAL A 77 -4.91 -4.13 -1.24
C VAL A 77 -5.40 -5.51 -0.81
N ARG A 78 -6.08 -6.21 -1.72
CA ARG A 78 -6.58 -7.57 -1.50
C ARG A 78 -5.51 -8.58 -1.91
N ASP A 79 -5.61 -9.80 -1.38
CA ASP A 79 -4.64 -10.86 -1.72
C ASP A 79 -4.58 -11.15 -3.23
N ARG A 80 -5.73 -11.05 -3.92
CA ARG A 80 -5.84 -11.19 -5.40
C ARG A 80 -5.14 -10.09 -6.22
N ASP A 81 -4.84 -8.95 -5.62
CA ASP A 81 -4.16 -7.84 -6.32
C ASP A 81 -2.64 -8.01 -6.28
N HIS A 82 -2.15 -8.98 -5.50
CA HIS A 82 -0.74 -9.33 -5.46
C HIS A 82 -0.43 -10.26 -6.63
N VAL A 83 0.61 -9.93 -7.40
CA VAL A 83 1.10 -10.81 -8.45
C VAL A 83 1.78 -12.01 -7.80
N THR A 84 1.16 -13.19 -7.89
CA THR A 84 1.67 -14.43 -7.32
C THR A 84 2.14 -15.38 -8.43
N PHE A 85 3.30 -16.00 -8.23
CA PHE A 85 3.83 -17.01 -9.15
C PHE A 85 3.42 -18.40 -8.68
N ASP A 86 2.19 -18.81 -9.00
CA ASP A 86 1.57 -20.02 -8.44
C ASP A 86 1.83 -21.31 -9.24
N ILE A 87 2.78 -21.32 -10.18
CA ILE A 87 3.07 -22.51 -11.01
C ILE A 87 3.40 -23.73 -10.13
N LEU A 88 4.27 -23.55 -9.14
CA LEU A 88 4.63 -24.63 -8.21
C LEU A 88 3.47 -24.97 -7.25
N TYR A 89 2.65 -23.97 -6.89
CA TYR A 89 1.53 -24.13 -5.97
C TYR A 89 0.36 -24.93 -6.60
N ASN A 90 0.18 -24.81 -7.92
CA ASN A 90 -0.86 -25.52 -8.68
C ASN A 90 -0.50 -26.98 -9.02
N VAL A 91 0.77 -27.35 -9.02
CA VAL A 91 1.23 -28.71 -9.34
C VAL A 91 1.23 -29.63 -8.10
N VAL A 92 1.20 -29.07 -6.89
CA VAL A 92 1.33 -29.84 -5.65
C VAL A 92 0.00 -30.30 -5.08
N ARG A 93 0.03 -31.43 -4.35
CA ARG A 93 -1.13 -32.00 -3.68
C ARG A 93 -1.73 -31.02 -2.64
N PRO A 94 -3.06 -31.08 -2.37
CA PRO A 94 -3.76 -30.15 -1.48
C PRO A 94 -3.17 -30.04 -0.05
N ASN A 95 -2.63 -31.15 0.47
CA ASN A 95 -1.98 -31.16 1.79
C ASN A 95 -0.63 -30.43 1.79
N THR A 96 0.15 -30.54 0.71
CA THR A 96 1.42 -29.81 0.57
C THR A 96 1.18 -28.32 0.32
N ARG A 97 0.11 -27.99 -0.41
CA ARG A 97 -0.38 -26.64 -0.64
C ARG A 97 -0.68 -25.90 0.68
N LYS A 98 -1.34 -26.59 1.63
CA LYS A 98 -1.56 -26.11 3.00
C LYS A 98 -0.27 -25.77 3.73
N VAL A 99 0.71 -26.68 3.70
CA VAL A 99 2.00 -26.48 4.38
C VAL A 99 2.74 -25.28 3.81
N PHE A 100 2.77 -25.12 2.48
CA PHE A 100 3.39 -23.95 1.86
C PHE A 100 2.72 -22.64 2.27
N ALA A 101 1.39 -22.58 2.27
CA ALA A 101 0.66 -21.39 2.72
C ALA A 101 0.95 -21.05 4.19
N ILE A 102 1.02 -22.05 5.07
CA ILE A 102 1.36 -21.87 6.49
C ILE A 102 2.79 -21.38 6.65
N VAL A 103 3.76 -22.01 5.99
CA VAL A 103 5.18 -21.66 6.12
C VAL A 103 5.43 -20.26 5.55
N ALA A 104 4.90 -19.95 4.37
CA ALA A 104 5.05 -18.62 3.76
C ALA A 104 4.37 -17.54 4.61
N GLY A 105 3.12 -17.77 5.05
CA GLY A 105 2.40 -16.82 5.88
C GLY A 105 3.09 -16.58 7.23
N LEU A 106 3.62 -17.63 7.85
CA LEU A 106 4.35 -17.53 9.11
C LEU A 106 5.69 -16.81 8.93
N ALA A 107 6.41 -17.09 7.84
CA ALA A 107 7.65 -16.39 7.51
C ALA A 107 7.41 -14.89 7.33
N ILE A 108 6.36 -14.50 6.59
CA ILE A 108 6.00 -13.09 6.40
C ILE A 108 5.62 -12.44 7.74
N ALA A 109 4.74 -13.09 8.52
CA ALA A 109 4.29 -12.57 9.80
C ALA A 109 5.45 -12.39 10.79
N ILE A 110 6.32 -13.38 10.93
CA ILE A 110 7.49 -13.32 11.83
C ILE A 110 8.46 -12.25 11.37
N CYS A 111 8.83 -12.21 10.08
CA CYS A 111 9.74 -11.21 9.55
C CYS A 111 9.24 -9.78 9.80
N PHE A 112 7.95 -9.54 9.59
CA PHE A 112 7.35 -8.22 9.79
C PHE A 112 7.31 -7.83 11.27
N LEU A 113 6.84 -8.74 12.13
CA LEU A 113 6.73 -8.49 13.58
C LEU A 113 8.10 -8.33 14.24
N LEU A 114 9.09 -9.14 13.87
CA LEU A 114 10.46 -9.00 14.37
C LEU A 114 11.12 -7.70 13.87
N SER A 115 10.77 -7.23 12.68
CA SER A 115 11.26 -5.96 12.14
C SER A 115 10.71 -4.74 12.91
N VAL A 116 9.61 -4.87 13.66
CA VAL A 116 9.05 -3.76 14.46
C VAL A 116 10.02 -3.29 15.55
N LEU A 117 10.67 -4.21 16.29
CA LEU A 117 11.60 -3.86 17.37
C LEU A 117 12.78 -2.99 16.89
N PRO A 118 13.60 -3.41 15.91
CA PRO A 118 14.72 -2.59 15.42
C PRO A 118 14.23 -1.31 14.73
N THR A 119 13.03 -1.31 14.17
CA THR A 119 12.42 -0.09 13.60
C THR A 119 12.07 0.91 14.70
N TRP A 120 11.53 0.45 15.83
CA TRP A 120 11.22 1.29 16.98
C TRP A 120 12.48 1.92 17.58
N ASP A 121 13.59 1.17 17.64
CA ASP A 121 14.88 1.70 18.05
C ASP A 121 15.43 2.73 17.04
N LYS A 122 15.23 2.57 15.74
CA LYS A 122 15.60 3.65 14.80
C LYS A 122 14.65 4.86 14.91
N PHE A 123 13.43 4.66 15.36
CA PHE A 123 12.42 5.69 15.52
C PHE A 123 12.80 6.75 16.56
N HIS A 124 13.52 6.38 17.63
CA HIS A 124 14.00 7.34 18.62
C HIS A 124 15.13 8.24 18.08
N ILE A 125 15.97 7.72 17.17
CA ILE A 125 17.05 8.49 16.52
C ILE A 125 16.47 9.45 15.46
N LEU A 126 15.49 8.98 14.67
CA LEU A 126 14.81 9.80 13.65
C LEU A 126 13.94 10.91 14.25
N ARG A 127 13.53 10.79 15.52
CA ARG A 127 12.84 11.84 16.28
C ARG A 127 13.67 13.13 16.42
N LEU A 128 15.00 13.08 16.25
CA LEU A 128 15.88 14.24 16.29
C LEU A 128 16.13 14.92 14.93
N LYS A 129 15.72 14.31 13.80
CA LYS A 129 15.86 14.93 12.47
C LYS A 129 14.54 15.55 12.02
N GLN A 130 14.53 16.86 11.81
CA GLN A 130 13.40 17.60 11.24
C GLN A 130 13.52 17.67 9.72
N THR A 131 12.39 17.61 9.00
CA THR A 131 12.34 17.92 7.56
C THR A 131 12.59 19.42 7.37
N ALA A 132 13.58 19.76 6.56
CA ALA A 132 14.12 21.12 6.48
C ALA A 132 13.15 22.12 5.84
N THR A 133 12.27 21.69 4.92
CA THR A 133 11.37 22.60 4.20
C THR A 133 9.88 22.32 4.42
N LEU A 134 9.49 21.09 4.76
CA LEU A 134 8.08 20.76 5.06
C LEU A 134 7.49 21.51 6.29
N LYS A 135 8.36 21.99 7.19
CA LYS A 135 7.99 22.83 8.34
C LYS A 135 7.30 24.14 7.95
N GLN A 136 7.58 24.68 6.76
CA GLN A 136 6.97 25.94 6.29
C GLN A 136 5.47 25.81 5.96
N LEU A 137 4.98 24.62 5.58
CA LEU A 137 3.58 24.44 5.19
C LEU A 137 2.70 23.85 6.31
N LEU A 138 3.21 22.84 7.02
CA LEU A 138 2.45 22.09 8.04
C LEU A 138 2.80 22.50 9.48
N GLY A 139 3.66 23.51 9.64
CA GLY A 139 4.14 24.00 10.94
C GLY A 139 5.04 23.00 11.67
N ASP A 140 5.43 23.34 12.91
CA ASP A 140 6.20 22.46 13.82
C ASP A 140 5.43 21.19 14.28
N TRP A 141 4.23 20.97 13.74
CA TRP A 141 3.29 19.93 14.17
C TRP A 141 3.55 18.57 13.51
N VAL A 142 3.98 18.55 12.25
CA VAL A 142 4.34 17.31 11.53
C VAL A 142 5.85 17.09 11.62
N ARG A 143 6.28 16.25 12.56
CA ARG A 143 7.68 15.83 12.65
C ARG A 143 7.93 14.71 11.64
N MET A 144 9.20 14.51 11.26
CA MET A 144 9.61 13.38 10.42
C MET A 144 9.13 12.02 10.97
N ARG A 145 8.93 11.95 12.29
CA ARG A 145 8.26 10.85 12.98
C ARG A 145 6.89 10.48 12.40
N ASP A 146 6.05 11.47 12.08
CA ASP A 146 4.67 11.22 11.64
C ASP A 146 4.63 10.77 10.17
N VAL A 147 5.66 11.11 9.39
CA VAL A 147 5.85 10.58 8.03
C VAL A 147 6.25 9.10 8.08
N TYR A 148 7.14 8.72 8.99
CA TYR A 148 7.61 7.33 9.11
C TYR A 148 6.73 6.44 10.00
N SER A 149 5.79 6.98 10.77
CA SER A 149 4.90 6.20 11.63
C SER A 149 4.04 5.21 10.85
N ILE A 150 3.68 5.58 9.61
CA ILE A 150 2.91 4.72 8.72
C ILE A 150 3.62 3.41 8.40
N TYR A 151 4.96 3.39 8.41
CA TYR A 151 5.74 2.19 8.19
C TYR A 151 5.59 1.19 9.35
N ILE A 152 5.61 1.67 10.59
CA ILE A 152 5.36 0.82 11.77
C ILE A 152 3.92 0.29 11.75
N PHE A 153 2.96 1.15 11.41
CA PHE A 153 1.56 0.75 11.23
C PHE A 153 1.44 -0.38 10.18
N PHE A 154 2.10 -0.23 9.04
CA PHE A 154 2.16 -1.25 7.99
C PHE A 154 2.74 -2.58 8.50
N LEU A 155 3.89 -2.55 9.18
CA LEU A 155 4.52 -3.76 9.71
C LEU A 155 3.58 -4.53 10.67
N VAL A 156 2.92 -3.81 11.57
CA VAL A 156 2.02 -4.41 12.56
C VAL A 156 0.76 -4.96 11.90
N VAL A 157 0.08 -4.15 11.06
CA VAL A 157 -1.18 -4.55 10.43
C VAL A 157 -0.99 -5.72 9.48
N VAL A 158 0.03 -5.68 8.61
CA VAL A 158 0.32 -6.78 7.68
C VAL A 158 0.79 -8.02 8.43
N GLY A 159 1.65 -7.85 9.45
CA GLY A 159 2.10 -8.95 10.30
C GLY A 159 0.93 -9.68 10.97
N LEU A 160 -0.02 -8.93 11.56
CA LEU A 160 -1.24 -9.51 12.15
C LEU A 160 -2.14 -10.17 11.10
N ARG A 161 -2.31 -9.54 9.92
CA ARG A 161 -3.14 -10.08 8.83
C ARG A 161 -2.64 -11.44 8.37
N TYR A 162 -1.34 -11.58 8.14
CA TYR A 162 -0.73 -12.86 7.77
C TYR A 162 -0.75 -13.88 8.92
N ALA A 163 -0.58 -13.44 10.17
CA ALA A 163 -0.75 -14.34 11.32
C ALA A 163 -2.18 -14.89 11.39
N TRP A 164 -3.20 -14.04 11.16
CA TRP A 164 -4.60 -14.46 11.12
C TRP A 164 -4.88 -15.42 9.97
N ARG A 165 -4.30 -15.16 8.80
CA ARG A 165 -4.37 -16.03 7.62
C ARG A 165 -3.83 -17.42 7.91
N VAL A 166 -2.69 -17.51 8.59
CA VAL A 166 -2.12 -18.80 9.02
C VAL A 166 -3.06 -19.55 9.94
N VAL A 167 -3.66 -18.88 10.94
CA VAL A 167 -4.64 -19.50 11.84
C VAL A 167 -5.88 -19.99 11.08
N GLU A 168 -6.34 -19.22 10.10
CA GLU A 168 -7.48 -19.58 9.26
C GLU A 168 -7.18 -20.81 8.39
N VAL A 169 -6.02 -20.86 7.74
CA VAL A 169 -5.58 -22.00 6.92
C VAL A 169 -5.42 -23.27 7.77
N ILE A 170 -4.95 -23.13 9.02
CA ILE A 170 -4.86 -24.26 9.97
C ILE A 170 -6.26 -24.77 10.35
N ARG A 171 -7.23 -23.87 10.56
CA ARG A 171 -8.59 -24.25 11.01
C ARG A 171 -9.50 -24.74 9.90
N HIS A 172 -9.46 -24.14 8.71
CA HIS A 172 -10.40 -24.42 7.61
C HIS A 172 -9.75 -25.13 6.42
N GLY A 173 -8.42 -25.28 6.41
CA GLY A 173 -7.66 -25.78 5.27
C GLY A 173 -7.31 -24.69 4.26
N ALA A 174 -6.39 -24.99 3.33
CA ALA A 174 -6.03 -24.08 2.23
C ALA A 174 -7.26 -23.85 1.35
N GLU A 175 -7.52 -22.58 1.06
CA GLU A 175 -8.70 -22.16 0.32
C GLU A 175 -8.88 -22.88 -1.03
N PRO A 176 -10.14 -22.98 -1.52
CA PRO A 176 -10.50 -23.64 -2.76
C PRO A 176 -10.27 -22.78 -4.02
N GLU A 177 -9.56 -21.65 -3.94
CA GLU A 177 -9.42 -20.73 -5.09
C GLU A 177 -8.75 -21.39 -6.31
N ALA A 178 -7.82 -22.32 -6.09
CA ALA A 178 -7.22 -23.09 -7.18
C ALA A 178 -8.23 -24.02 -7.89
N ASP A 179 -9.23 -24.52 -7.16
CA ASP A 179 -10.20 -25.48 -7.71
C ASP A 179 -11.21 -24.74 -8.61
N HIS A 180 -11.51 -23.46 -8.34
CA HIS A 180 -12.45 -22.66 -9.13
C HIS A 180 -11.88 -22.25 -10.50
N HIS A 181 -10.59 -21.90 -10.58
CA HIS A 181 -9.95 -21.59 -11.86
C HIS A 181 -9.73 -22.83 -12.73
N MET A 182 -9.45 -23.99 -12.12
CA MET A 182 -9.42 -25.27 -12.84
C MET A 182 -10.81 -25.65 -13.35
N GLN A 183 -11.86 -25.51 -12.54
CA GLN A 183 -13.24 -25.75 -12.98
C GLN A 183 -13.66 -24.82 -14.13
N LEU A 184 -13.32 -23.53 -14.07
CA LEU A 184 -13.62 -22.59 -15.16
C LEU A 184 -12.84 -22.92 -16.44
N ALA A 185 -11.59 -23.40 -16.32
CA ALA A 185 -10.80 -23.84 -17.48
C ALA A 185 -11.31 -25.16 -18.07
N GLU A 186 -11.78 -26.08 -17.23
CA GLU A 186 -12.39 -27.35 -17.63
C GLU A 186 -13.74 -27.12 -18.32
N ASP A 187 -14.64 -26.32 -17.72
CA ASP A 187 -15.91 -25.89 -18.33
C ASP A 187 -15.69 -25.19 -19.68
N MET A 188 -14.70 -24.30 -19.78
CA MET A 188 -14.39 -23.60 -21.03
C MET A 188 -13.74 -24.51 -22.08
N SER A 189 -13.03 -25.56 -21.66
CA SER A 189 -12.49 -26.57 -22.57
C SER A 189 -13.56 -27.53 -23.09
N ASP A 190 -14.54 -27.90 -22.26
CA ASP A 190 -15.69 -28.73 -22.65
C ASP A 190 -16.62 -27.97 -23.61
N ASP A 191 -16.84 -26.67 -23.40
CA ASP A 191 -17.62 -25.83 -24.32
C ASP A 191 -16.97 -25.72 -25.71
N TYR A 192 -15.64 -25.68 -25.78
CA TYR A 192 -14.90 -25.70 -27.05
C TYR A 192 -14.93 -27.06 -27.77
N HIS A 193 -15.03 -28.16 -27.02
CA HIS A 193 -15.13 -29.52 -27.59
C HIS A 193 -16.58 -29.93 -27.92
N GLY A 194 -17.59 -29.19 -27.45
CA GLY A 194 -19.01 -29.41 -27.76
C GLY A 194 -19.48 -28.84 -29.11
N VAL A 195 -18.66 -28.03 -29.78
CA VAL A 195 -18.95 -27.49 -31.12
C VAL A 195 -18.46 -28.48 -32.18
N ASP A 196 -19.24 -29.54 -32.40
CA ASP A 196 -19.07 -30.44 -33.54
C ASP A 196 -19.26 -29.64 -34.85
N PRO A 197 -18.24 -29.53 -35.72
CA PRO A 197 -18.38 -28.87 -37.01
C PRO A 197 -19.18 -29.77 -37.94
N LYS A 198 -20.51 -29.66 -37.88
CA LYS A 198 -21.43 -30.18 -38.89
C LYS A 198 -21.63 -29.18 -40.02
#